data_AF-A0A1B6IJW7-F1
#
_entry.id   AF-A0A1B6IJW7-F1
#
_cell.length_a   1.000
_cell.length_b   1.000
_cell.length_c   1.000
_cell.angle_alpha   90.00
_cell.angle_beta   90.00
_cell.angle_gamma   90.00
#
_symmetry.space_group_name_H-M   'P 1'
#
loop_
_entity.id
_entity.type
_entity.pdbx_description
1 polymer ?
#
loop_
_entity_poly.entity_id
_entity_poly.type
_entity_poly.pdbx_seq_one_letter_code
_entity_poly.pdbx_strand_id
1 'polypeptide(L)'
;LAPISNIWDTLLKNCRENYKPGSYLTIDEQLVGFRGRCPFRMYIPSKPNKYGIKIVMCCDSGTKYMVDAKTYLGKGTYPPNIAAGTFFVKELIQTVKGSNRNLTIDNWFTSI
;
A
#
# COMPACT_ATOMS: atom_id res chain seq x y z
N LEU A 1 8.00 -6.85 10.77
CA LEU A 1 6.68 -7.52 10.75
C LEU A 1 6.71 -8.96 11.27
N ALA A 2 7.79 -9.43 11.92
CA ALA A 2 7.99 -10.86 12.21
C ALA A 2 6.80 -11.62 12.86
N PRO A 3 5.98 -11.03 13.76
CA PRO A 3 4.86 -11.77 14.35
C PRO A 3 3.69 -12.04 13.39
N ILE A 4 3.50 -11.20 12.36
CA ILE A 4 2.32 -11.26 11.48
C ILE A 4 2.67 -11.40 10.00
N SER A 5 3.96 -11.39 9.63
CA SER A 5 4.41 -11.38 8.23
C SER A 5 3.84 -12.56 7.45
N ASN A 6 3.88 -13.78 8.00
CA ASN A 6 3.43 -14.97 7.28
C ASN A 6 1.93 -14.90 6.96
N ILE A 7 1.12 -14.42 7.90
CA ILE A 7 -0.34 -14.27 7.71
C ILE A 7 -0.63 -13.15 6.71
N TRP A 8 0.09 -12.03 6.83
CA TRP A 8 -0.03 -10.89 5.94
C TRP A 8 0.33 -11.27 4.50
N ASP A 9 1.46 -11.96 4.30
CA ASP A 9 1.92 -12.41 2.98
C ASP A 9 0.95 -13.43 2.37
N THR A 10 0.36 -14.31 3.19
CA THR A 10 -0.68 -15.25 2.75
C THR A 10 -1.95 -14.52 2.30
N LEU A 11 -2.39 -13.50 3.04
CA LEU A 11 -3.54 -12.67 2.66
C LEU A 11 -3.28 -11.97 1.33
N LEU A 12 -2.13 -11.30 1.18
CA LEU A 12 -1.79 -10.59 -0.05
C LEU A 12 -1.67 -11.52 -1.25
N LYS A 13 -1.09 -12.71 -1.07
CA LYS A 13 -1.05 -13.73 -2.11
C LYS A 13 -2.46 -14.08 -2.59
N ASN A 14 -3.37 -14.38 -1.66
CA ASN A 14 -4.76 -14.70 -2.01
C ASN A 14 -5.47 -13.53 -2.69
N CYS A 15 -5.23 -12.29 -2.24
CA CYS A 15 -5.81 -11.12 -2.89
C CYS A 15 -5.40 -11.00 -4.36
N ARG A 16 -4.11 -11.21 -4.66
CA ARG A 16 -3.54 -11.15 -6.01
C ARG A 16 -4.02 -12.28 -6.93
N GLU A 17 -4.14 -13.50 -6.40
CA GLU A 17 -4.42 -14.70 -7.20
C GLU A 17 -5.92 -14.89 -7.50
N ASN A 18 -6.82 -14.42 -6.62
CA ASN A 18 -8.25 -14.71 -6.72
C ASN A 18 -9.09 -13.62 -7.39
N TYR A 19 -8.46 -12.56 -7.91
CA TYR A 19 -9.19 -11.47 -8.55
C TYR A 19 -8.39 -10.83 -9.70
N LYS A 20 -9.08 -10.63 -10.84
CA LYS A 20 -8.53 -9.90 -11.98
C LYS A 20 -9.11 -8.48 -11.99
N PRO A 21 -8.30 -7.43 -11.72
CA PRO A 21 -8.81 -6.07 -11.68
C PRO A 21 -9.24 -5.56 -13.05
N GLY A 22 -10.17 -4.60 -13.04
CA GLY A 22 -10.61 -3.86 -14.22
C GLY A 22 -9.53 -2.92 -14.78
N SER A 23 -9.95 -1.99 -15.66
CA SER A 23 -9.03 -1.08 -16.37
C SER A 23 -8.45 0.04 -15.50
N TYR A 24 -9.06 0.31 -14.34
CA TYR A 24 -8.72 1.46 -13.50
C TYR A 24 -8.38 1.00 -12.09
N LEU A 25 -7.16 1.32 -11.66
CA LEU A 25 -6.65 1.05 -10.34
C LEU A 25 -6.38 2.37 -9.60
N THR A 26 -6.38 2.31 -8.28
CA THR A 26 -5.95 3.43 -7.44
C THR A 26 -4.95 2.98 -6.40
N ILE A 27 -3.94 3.80 -6.13
CA ILE A 27 -3.03 3.63 -4.99
C ILE A 27 -3.16 4.82 -4.05
N ASP A 28 -3.38 4.51 -2.77
CA ASP A 28 -3.49 5.48 -1.68
C ASP A 28 -3.08 4.81 -0.36
N GLU A 29 -3.05 5.56 0.74
CA GLU A 29 -2.85 5.03 2.07
C GLU A 29 -4.12 4.80 2.90
N GLN A 30 -4.06 3.75 3.71
CA GLN A 30 -4.91 3.53 4.86
C GLN A 30 -4.10 3.64 6.16
N LEU A 31 -4.67 4.30 7.16
CA LEU A 31 -4.11 4.35 8.51
C LEU A 31 -4.96 3.49 9.44
N VAL A 32 -4.45 2.32 9.81
CA VAL A 32 -5.11 1.43 10.77
C VAL A 32 -4.85 1.96 12.18
N GLY A 33 -5.90 2.46 12.83
CA GLY A 33 -5.81 3.11 14.13
C GLY A 33 -5.18 2.23 15.20
N PHE A 34 -4.07 2.69 15.80
CA PHE A 34 -3.35 1.95 16.84
C PHE A 34 -2.54 2.91 17.71
N ARG A 35 -2.75 2.83 19.03
CA ARG A 35 -2.07 3.70 20.02
C ARG A 35 -1.07 2.98 20.92
N GLY A 36 -1.00 1.64 20.84
CA GLY A 36 -0.05 0.86 21.62
C GLY A 36 1.41 1.08 21.17
N ARG A 37 2.34 0.46 21.90
CA ARG A 37 3.76 0.48 21.54
C ARG A 37 3.97 -0.34 20.28
N CYS A 38 4.20 0.33 19.16
CA CYS A 38 4.58 -0.28 17.90
C CYS A 38 5.74 0.53 17.29
N PRO A 39 6.86 -0.11 16.93
CA PRO A 39 8.04 0.59 16.41
C PRO A 39 7.81 1.41 15.14
N PHE A 40 6.77 1.08 14.38
CA PHE A 40 6.41 1.70 13.10
C PHE A 40 5.05 2.39 13.14
N ARG A 41 4.59 2.76 14.34
CA ARG A 41 3.41 3.61 14.49
C ARG A 41 3.69 5.00 13.92
N MET A 42 2.79 5.47 13.06
CA MET A 42 2.83 6.77 12.42
C MET A 42 1.87 7.74 13.09
N TYR A 43 2.20 9.02 13.03
CA TYR A 43 1.30 10.14 13.35
C TYR A 43 0.93 10.89 12.06
N ILE A 44 -0.35 10.96 11.72
CA ILE A 44 -0.86 11.68 10.54
C ILE A 44 -1.96 12.66 11.01
N PRO A 45 -1.66 13.97 11.13
CA PRO A 45 -2.57 14.96 11.72
C PRO A 45 -3.93 15.06 11.03
N SER A 46 -3.97 14.83 9.72
CA SER A 46 -5.15 15.01 8.86
C SER A 46 -6.12 13.83 8.89
N LYS A 47 -5.75 12.67 9.45
CA LYS A 47 -6.62 11.49 9.51
C LYS A 47 -7.46 11.51 10.80
N PRO A 48 -8.70 10.98 10.79
CA PRO A 48 -9.58 10.96 11.97
C PRO A 48 -8.93 10.29 13.19
N ASN A 49 -8.29 9.15 12.99
CA ASN A 49 -7.41 8.55 13.99
C ASN A 49 -5.96 8.93 13.68
N LYS A 50 -5.40 9.86 14.45
CA LYS A 50 -4.09 10.44 14.15
C LYS A 50 -2.92 9.47 14.35
N TYR A 51 -3.09 8.39 15.10
CA TYR A 51 -2.02 7.42 15.38
C TYR A 51 -2.40 6.03 14.86
N GLY A 52 -1.50 5.41 14.11
CA GLY A 52 -1.77 4.09 13.58
C GLY A 52 -0.64 3.48 12.77
N ILE A 53 -0.93 2.34 12.16
CA ILE A 53 -0.05 1.65 11.22
C ILE A 53 -0.43 2.09 9.81
N LYS A 54 0.51 2.70 9.08
CA LYS A 54 0.28 3.15 7.69
C LYS A 54 0.45 1.95 6.76
N ILE A 55 -0.55 1.68 5.93
CA ILE A 55 -0.55 0.67 4.87
C ILE A 55 -0.81 1.39 3.56
N VAL A 56 0.03 1.18 2.55
CA VAL A 56 -0.21 1.66 1.18
C VAL A 56 -0.85 0.53 0.41
N MET A 57 -1.94 0.80 -0.31
CA MET A 57 -2.76 -0.23 -0.95
C MET A 57 -3.04 0.12 -2.41
N CYS A 58 -3.11 -0.91 -3.25
CA CYS A 58 -3.61 -0.84 -4.62
C CYS A 58 -4.99 -1.49 -4.67
N CYS A 59 -5.99 -0.72 -5.11
CA CYS A 59 -7.37 -1.17 -5.18
C CYS A 59 -7.93 -0.99 -6.59
N ASP A 60 -8.85 -1.88 -6.97
CA ASP A 60 -9.69 -1.69 -8.15
C ASP A 60 -10.69 -0.55 -7.91
N SER A 61 -10.68 0.45 -8.78
CA SER A 61 -11.52 1.64 -8.65
C SER A 61 -13.02 1.32 -8.78
N GLY A 62 -13.38 0.32 -9.60
CA GLY A 62 -14.77 -0.07 -9.83
C GLY A 62 -15.37 -0.83 -8.64
N THR A 63 -14.67 -1.85 -8.18
CA THR A 63 -15.18 -2.82 -7.19
C THR A 63 -14.68 -2.60 -5.78
N LYS A 64 -13.66 -1.73 -5.60
CA LYS A 64 -13.01 -1.42 -4.31
C LYS A 64 -12.27 -2.64 -3.74
N TYR A 65 -12.02 -3.64 -4.57
CA TYR A 65 -11.26 -4.83 -4.21
C TYR A 65 -9.79 -4.47 -4.00
N MET A 66 -9.20 -4.90 -2.88
CA MET A 66 -7.78 -4.74 -2.60
C MET A 66 -6.96 -5.75 -3.40
N VAL A 67 -6.22 -5.28 -4.40
CA VAL A 67 -5.37 -6.11 -5.26
C VAL A 67 -4.04 -6.42 -4.58
N ASP A 68 -3.44 -5.42 -3.95
CA ASP A 68 -2.16 -5.55 -3.26
C ASP A 68 -2.01 -4.48 -2.16
N ALA A 69 -1.10 -4.69 -1.21
CA ALA A 69 -0.76 -3.72 -0.18
C ALA A 69 0.65 -3.92 0.38
N LYS A 70 1.23 -2.86 0.96
CA LYS A 70 2.52 -2.88 1.64
C LYS A 70 2.48 -2.01 2.89
N THR A 71 2.91 -2.57 4.02
CA THR A 71 2.96 -1.83 5.28
C THR A 71 4.17 -0.91 5.31
N TYR A 72 3.99 0.33 5.74
CA TYR A 72 5.09 1.26 6.00
C TYR A 72 5.69 0.99 7.38
N LEU A 73 6.96 0.59 7.43
CA LEU A 73 7.66 0.20 8.65
C LEU A 73 8.59 1.30 9.21
N GLY A 74 8.46 2.53 8.71
CA GLY A 74 9.38 3.62 9.05
C GLY A 74 10.65 3.61 8.22
N LYS A 75 11.75 4.08 8.82
CA LYS A 75 13.07 4.12 8.18
C LYS A 75 13.50 2.70 7.77
N GLY A 76 13.99 2.55 6.54
CA GLY A 76 14.42 1.26 5.98
C GLY A 76 13.33 0.48 5.24
N THR A 77 12.10 1.00 5.13
CA THR A 77 11.04 0.33 4.33
C THR A 77 11.35 0.31 2.84
N TYR A 78 12.05 1.33 2.34
CA TYR A 78 12.38 1.53 0.93
C TYR A 78 13.87 1.91 0.78
N PRO A 79 14.47 1.68 -0.40
CA PRO A 79 15.88 2.00 -0.64
C PRO A 79 16.16 3.50 -0.49
N PRO A 80 17.36 3.89 0.00
CA PRO A 80 17.68 5.29 0.28
C PRO A 80 17.67 6.19 -0.96
N ASN A 81 17.91 5.62 -2.15
CA ASN A 81 18.05 6.37 -3.41
C ASN A 81 16.74 6.40 -4.23
N ILE A 82 15.61 6.00 -3.65
CA ILE A 82 14.31 5.99 -4.32
C ILE A 82 13.31 6.76 -3.47
N ALA A 83 12.56 7.67 -4.08
CA ALA A 83 11.47 8.36 -3.40
C ALA A 83 10.41 7.34 -2.92
N ALA A 84 9.90 7.54 -1.70
CA ALA A 84 9.00 6.59 -1.06
C ALA A 84 7.76 6.28 -1.94
N GLY A 85 7.12 7.32 -2.49
CA GLY A 85 5.96 7.18 -3.37
C GLY A 85 6.26 6.32 -4.59
N THR A 86 7.36 6.62 -5.31
CA THR A 86 7.81 5.84 -6.47
C THR A 86 8.08 4.37 -6.13
N PHE A 87 8.70 4.11 -4.97
CA PHE A 87 8.93 2.74 -4.50
C PHE A 87 7.61 2.00 -4.29
N PHE A 88 6.67 2.57 -3.53
CA PHE A 88 5.39 1.92 -3.26
C PHE A 88 4.59 1.66 -4.54
N VAL A 89 4.52 2.63 -5.46
CA VAL A 89 3.85 2.45 -6.74
C VAL A 89 4.46 1.28 -7.51
N LYS A 90 5.79 1.27 -7.68
CA LYS A 90 6.47 0.19 -8.43
C LYS A 90 6.27 -1.18 -7.79
N GLU A 91 6.28 -1.27 -6.47
CA GLU A 91 6.06 -2.53 -5.75
C GLU A 91 4.63 -3.06 -5.91
N LEU A 92 3.63 -2.18 -5.80
CA LEU A 92 2.22 -2.58 -5.77
C LEU A 92 1.63 -2.89 -7.15
N ILE A 93 2.28 -2.48 -8.24
CA ILE A 93 1.80 -2.73 -9.61
C ILE A 93 2.41 -3.97 -10.27
N GLN A 94 3.25 -4.74 -9.58
CA GLN A 94 3.99 -5.86 -10.20
C GLN A 94 3.07 -6.87 -10.89
N THR A 95 1.93 -7.19 -10.29
CA THR A 95 0.96 -8.16 -10.83
C THR A 95 0.17 -7.65 -12.04
N VAL A 96 0.18 -6.33 -12.29
CA VAL A 96 -0.58 -5.68 -13.36
C VAL A 96 0.32 -4.94 -14.35
N LYS A 97 1.64 -5.04 -14.21
CA LYS A 97 2.62 -4.43 -15.11
C LYS A 97 2.45 -4.96 -16.55
N GLY A 98 2.51 -4.06 -17.53
CA GLY A 98 2.38 -4.42 -18.95
C GLY A 98 0.94 -4.72 -19.41
N SER A 99 -0.06 -4.47 -18.57
CA SER A 99 -1.46 -4.78 -18.88
C SER A 99 -2.29 -3.61 -19.45
N ASN A 100 -1.66 -2.45 -19.67
CA ASN A 100 -2.33 -1.22 -20.15
C ASN A 100 -3.49 -0.73 -19.26
N ARG A 101 -3.43 -1.01 -17.95
CA ARG A 101 -4.35 -0.43 -16.96
C ARG A 101 -3.93 0.99 -16.59
N ASN A 102 -4.92 1.83 -16.31
CA ASN A 102 -4.69 3.17 -15.80
C ASN A 102 -4.57 3.14 -14.27
N LEU A 103 -3.69 3.98 -13.75
CA LEU A 103 -3.42 4.10 -12.32
C LEU A 103 -3.70 5.55 -11.87
N THR A 104 -4.63 5.70 -10.93
CA THR A 104 -4.94 6.98 -10.28
C THR A 104 -4.27 7.03 -8.91
N ILE A 105 -3.43 8.05 -8.69
CA ILE A 105 -2.65 8.22 -7.48
C ILE A 105 -2.66 9.69 -7.03
N ASP A 106 -2.41 9.91 -5.74
CA ASP A 106 -2.28 11.26 -5.20
C ASP A 106 -0.91 11.91 -5.52
N ASN A 107 -0.72 13.14 -5.04
CA ASN A 107 0.51 13.90 -5.25
C ASN A 107 1.74 13.32 -4.51
N TRP A 108 1.56 12.55 -3.44
CA TRP A 108 2.64 11.92 -2.70
C TRP A 108 3.27 10.76 -3.49
N PHE A 109 2.47 10.10 -4.33
CA PHE A 109 2.91 9.02 -5.21
C PHE A 109 3.31 9.48 -6.62
N THR A 110 2.93 10.70 -7.03
CA THR A 110 3.13 11.21 -8.39
C THR A 110 4.50 11.87 -8.56
N SER A 111 5.29 11.40 -9.53
CA SER A 111 6.56 12.01 -9.96
C SER A 111 6.77 11.84 -11.47
N ILE A 112 7.56 12.74 -12.08
CA ILE A 112 8.03 12.62 -13.48
C ILE A 112 9.14 11.57 -13.56
#